data_AF-A0A1M6JHQ4-F1
#
_entry.id   AF-A0A1M6JHQ4-F1
#
_cell.length_a   1.000
_cell.length_b   1.000
_cell.length_c   1.000
_cell.angle_alpha   90.00
_cell.angle_beta   90.00
_cell.angle_gamma   90.00
#
_symmetry.space_group_name_H-M   'P 1'
#
loop_
_entity.id
_entity.type
_entity.pdbx_description
1 polymer ?
#
loop_
_entity_poly.entity_id
_entity_poly.type
_entity_poly.pdbx_seq_one_letter_code
_entity_poly.pdbx_strand_id
1 'polypeptide(L)'
;MKKTFIAIAAAATALSFSSCQNPYGPGATNTQRDATTGALIGGIAGAVIGNQSGRSLEGAAVGAALGGAGGAAVGSTKDKQQNYYR
;
A
#
# COMPACT_ATOMS: atom_id res chain seq x y z
N MET A 1 -13.90 -1.59 20.25
CA MET A 1 -14.98 -0.59 20.08
C MET A 1 -14.42 0.82 20.03
N LYS A 2 -14.03 1.46 21.14
CA LYS A 2 -13.52 2.86 21.12
C LYS A 2 -12.15 3.02 20.44
N LYS A 3 -11.23 2.07 20.64
CA LYS A 3 -9.88 2.06 20.03
C LYS A 3 -9.89 1.80 18.52
N THR A 4 -10.82 0.98 18.04
CA THR A 4 -10.98 0.70 16.60
C THR A 4 -11.54 1.90 15.84
N PHE A 5 -12.46 2.67 16.45
CA PHE A 5 -12.95 3.93 15.86
C PHE A 5 -11.85 4.99 15.72
N ILE A 6 -10.96 5.12 16.70
CA ILE A 6 -9.81 6.04 16.63
C ILE A 6 -8.82 5.62 15.53
N ALA A 7 -8.57 4.32 15.38
CA ALA A 7 -7.66 3.79 14.34
C ALA A 7 -8.20 4.03 12.92
N ILE A 8 -9.51 3.88 12.71
CA ILE A 8 -10.16 4.14 11.41
C ILE A 8 -10.16 5.64 11.09
N ALA A 9 -10.44 6.50 12.08
CA ALA A 9 -10.41 7.94 11.90
C ALA A 9 -9.00 8.47 11.56
N ALA A 10 -7.96 7.93 12.20
CA ALA A 10 -6.57 8.29 11.88
C ALA A 10 -6.13 7.82 10.48
N ALA A 11 -6.59 6.64 10.05
CA ALA A 11 -6.34 6.14 8.69
C ALA A 11 -7.00 7.01 7.62
N ALA A 12 -8.22 7.52 7.88
CA ALA A 12 -8.91 8.44 6.99
C ALA A 12 -8.14 9.75 6.79
N THR A 13 -7.54 10.31 7.85
CA THR A 13 -6.74 11.54 7.76
C THR A 13 -5.41 11.33 7.04
N ALA A 14 -4.82 10.13 7.14
CA ALA A 14 -3.59 9.79 6.43
C ALA A 14 -3.82 9.63 4.91
N LEU A 15 -4.99 9.12 4.50
CA LEU A 15 -5.38 9.01 3.10
C LEU A 15 -5.52 10.40 2.44
N SER A 16 -5.89 11.43 3.20
CA SER A 16 -5.97 12.82 2.73
C SER A 16 -4.61 13.42 2.32
N PHE A 17 -3.48 12.85 2.76
CA PHE A 17 -2.14 13.28 2.34
C PHE A 17 -1.60 12.49 1.13
N SER A 18 -2.24 11.38 0.75
CA SER A 18 -1.80 10.56 -0.38
C SER A 18 -2.11 11.19 -1.75
N SER A 19 -2.86 12.30 -1.80
CA SER A 19 -3.21 13.01 -3.03
C SER A 19 -2.04 13.73 -3.70
N CYS A 20 -0.91 13.93 -3.01
CA CYS A 20 0.25 14.61 -3.59
C CYS A 20 1.16 13.69 -4.43
N GLN A 21 1.00 12.36 -4.33
CA GLN A 21 1.74 11.41 -5.16
C GLN A 21 0.70 10.55 -5.86
N ASN A 22 0.39 10.86 -7.12
CA ASN A 22 -0.52 10.05 -7.92
C ASN A 22 0.32 8.96 -8.63
N PRO A 23 0.39 7.72 -8.13
CA PRO A 23 1.14 6.63 -8.79
C PRO A 23 0.51 6.20 -10.13
N TYR A 24 -0.52 6.91 -10.56
CA TYR A 24 -1.24 6.79 -11.83
C TYR A 24 -1.04 8.02 -12.73
N GLY A 25 -0.14 8.94 -12.36
CA GLY A 25 0.05 10.23 -13.04
C GLY A 25 0.95 10.14 -14.28
N PRO A 26 1.00 11.20 -15.11
CA PRO A 26 1.91 11.26 -16.25
C PRO A 26 3.37 11.14 -15.74
N GLY A 27 4.05 10.06 -16.14
CA GLY A 27 5.42 9.74 -15.70
C GLY A 27 5.52 8.71 -14.56
N ALA A 28 4.41 8.16 -14.07
CA ALA A 28 4.45 7.11 -13.07
C ALA A 28 4.93 5.77 -13.65
N THR A 29 5.83 5.09 -12.94
CA THR A 29 6.35 3.76 -13.30
C THR A 29 5.46 2.65 -12.76
N ASN A 30 5.49 1.48 -13.39
CA ASN A 30 4.75 0.30 -12.92
C ASN A 30 5.23 -0.12 -11.54
N THR A 31 6.53 0.03 -11.24
CA THR A 31 7.09 -0.09 -9.89
C THR A 31 6.28 0.68 -8.86
N GLN A 32 6.10 1.99 -9.06
CA GLN A 32 5.39 2.83 -8.08
C GLN A 32 3.94 2.41 -7.96
N ARG A 33 3.32 2.09 -9.10
CA ARG A 33 1.90 1.70 -9.17
C ARG A 33 1.62 0.37 -8.49
N ASP A 34 2.39 -0.67 -8.80
CA ASP A 34 2.30 -1.99 -8.17
C ASP A 34 2.73 -1.93 -6.70
N ALA A 35 3.76 -1.16 -6.35
CA ALA A 35 4.18 -0.98 -4.95
C ALA A 35 3.08 -0.32 -4.11
N THR A 36 2.50 0.79 -4.58
CA THR A 36 1.41 1.45 -3.83
C THR A 36 0.18 0.56 -3.76
N THR A 37 -0.17 -0.12 -4.85
CA THR A 37 -1.32 -1.03 -4.88
C THR A 37 -1.12 -2.21 -3.95
N GLY A 38 0.07 -2.83 -3.98
CA GLY A 38 0.43 -3.92 -3.10
C GLY A 38 0.48 -3.50 -1.63
N ALA A 39 1.02 -2.31 -1.33
CA ALA A 39 1.05 -1.76 0.02
C ALA A 39 -0.37 -1.47 0.55
N LEU A 40 -1.26 -0.94 -0.27
CA LEU A 40 -2.66 -0.71 0.10
C LEU A 40 -3.39 -2.03 0.38
N ILE A 41 -3.33 -2.98 -0.55
CA ILE A 41 -4.00 -4.27 -0.41
C ILE A 41 -3.43 -5.04 0.78
N GLY A 42 -2.10 -5.11 0.89
CA GLY A 42 -1.41 -5.77 1.98
C GLY A 42 -1.68 -5.09 3.32
N GLY A 43 -1.73 -3.75 3.36
CA GLY A 43 -2.04 -2.99 4.56
C GLY A 43 -3.47 -3.20 5.05
N ILE A 44 -4.45 -3.23 4.14
CA ILE A 44 -5.84 -3.53 4.49
C ILE A 44 -5.97 -4.99 4.98
N ALA A 45 -5.42 -5.95 4.24
CA ALA A 45 -5.46 -7.36 4.63
C ALA A 45 -4.78 -7.60 5.98
N GLY A 46 -3.60 -7.00 6.18
CA GLY A 46 -2.85 -7.04 7.42
C GLY A 46 -3.58 -6.35 8.57
N ALA A 47 -4.29 -5.25 8.32
CA ALA A 47 -5.12 -4.59 9.33
C ALA A 47 -6.26 -5.50 9.80
N VAL A 48 -6.96 -6.16 8.86
CA VAL A 48 -8.06 -7.08 9.14
C VAL A 48 -7.57 -8.28 9.96
N ILE A 49 -6.44 -8.88 9.57
CA ILE A 49 -5.86 -10.03 10.27
C ILE A 49 -5.33 -9.61 11.65
N GLY A 50 -4.58 -8.52 11.73
CA GLY A 50 -4.04 -7.98 12.98
C GLY A 50 -5.13 -7.55 13.96
N ASN A 51 -6.32 -7.19 13.46
CA ASN A 51 -7.46 -6.83 14.29
C ASN A 51 -7.99 -7.99 15.14
N GLN A 52 -7.80 -9.24 14.72
CA GLN A 52 -8.19 -10.40 15.54
C GLN A 52 -7.34 -10.52 16.82
N SER A 53 -6.09 -10.08 16.77
CA SER A 53 -5.16 -10.10 17.91
C SER A 53 -5.03 -8.74 18.61
N GLY A 54 -5.89 -7.77 18.28
CA GLY A 54 -5.83 -6.40 18.83
C GLY A 54 -4.64 -5.56 18.35
N ARG A 55 -3.94 -6.00 17.29
CA ARG A 55 -2.75 -5.37 16.70
C ARG A 55 -2.99 -4.98 15.24
N SER A 56 -4.09 -4.27 14.98
CA SER A 56 -4.49 -3.88 13.63
C SER A 56 -3.45 -2.98 12.94
N LEU A 57 -2.85 -2.04 13.68
CA LEU A 57 -1.84 -1.14 13.11
C LEU A 57 -0.54 -1.87 12.74
N GLU A 58 -0.15 -2.84 13.57
CA GLU A 58 1.05 -3.64 13.34
C GLU A 58 0.85 -4.63 12.19
N GLY A 59 -0.32 -5.26 12.12
CA GLY A 59 -0.72 -6.06 10.98
C GLY A 59 -0.78 -5.23 9.69
N ALA A 60 -1.32 -4.02 9.74
CA ALA A 60 -1.36 -3.10 8.60
C ALA A 60 0.04 -2.68 8.15
N ALA A 61 0.94 -2.34 9.08
CA ALA A 61 2.29 -1.94 8.76
C ALA A 61 3.08 -3.08 8.12
N VAL A 62 3.00 -4.29 8.68
CA VAL A 62 3.67 -5.48 8.14
C VAL A 62 3.08 -5.86 6.78
N GLY A 63 1.75 -5.86 6.66
CA GLY A 63 1.07 -6.16 5.41
C GLY A 63 1.39 -5.13 4.32
N ALA A 64 1.43 -3.84 4.65
CA ALA A 64 1.78 -2.78 3.71
C ALA A 64 3.25 -2.85 3.28
N ALA A 65 4.17 -3.14 4.21
CA ALA A 65 5.59 -3.31 3.91
C ALA A 65 5.82 -4.51 2.97
N LEU A 66 5.24 -5.67 3.29
CA LEU A 66 5.37 -6.87 2.48
C LEU A 66 4.68 -6.71 1.12
N GLY A 67 3.46 -6.18 1.11
CA GLY A 67 2.70 -5.93 -0.13
C GLY A 67 3.37 -4.88 -1.01
N GLY A 68 3.94 -3.82 -0.43
CA GLY A 68 4.65 -2.77 -1.15
C GLY A 68 5.98 -3.25 -1.73
N ALA A 69 6.76 -3.99 -0.95
CA ALA A 69 8.01 -4.60 -1.43
C ALA A 69 7.75 -5.62 -2.55
N GLY A 70 6.74 -6.48 -2.37
CA GLY A 70 6.32 -7.44 -3.41
C GLY A 70 5.84 -6.74 -4.67
N GLY A 71 4.98 -5.72 -4.54
CA GLY A 71 4.51 -4.90 -5.65
C GLY A 71 5.65 -4.19 -6.39
N ALA A 72 6.60 -3.60 -5.67
CA ALA A 72 7.77 -2.96 -6.26
C ALA A 72 8.65 -3.93 -7.05
N ALA A 73 8.87 -5.15 -6.53
CA ALA A 73 9.66 -6.17 -7.21
C ALA A 73 9.02 -6.63 -8.53
N VAL A 74 7.70 -6.81 -8.54
CA VAL A 74 6.98 -7.16 -9.77
C VAL A 74 6.95 -5.97 -10.74
N GLY A 75 6.63 -4.78 -10.26
CA GLY A 75 6.55 -3.57 -11.07
C GLY A 75 7.88 -3.19 -11.73
N SER A 76 9.01 -3.40 -11.03
CA SER A 76 10.35 -3.13 -11.58
C SER A 76 10.77 -4.10 -12.69
N THR A 77 10.20 -5.31 -12.71
CA THR A 77 10.35 -6.23 -13.84
C THR A 77 9.52 -5.74 -15.03
N LYS A 78 8.27 -5.31 -14.79
CA LYS A 78 7.40 -4.74 -15.84
C LYS A 78 8.02 -3.50 -16.47
N ASP A 79 8.60 -2.61 -15.66
CA ASP A 79 9.28 -1.41 -16.16
C ASP A 79 10.43 -1.78 -17.11
N LYS A 80 11.27 -2.77 -16.75
CA LYS A 80 12.35 -3.24 -17.63
C LYS A 80 11.84 -3.82 -18.95
N GLN A 81 10.77 -4.60 -18.90
CA GLN A 81 10.16 -5.19 -20.09
C GLN A 81 9.55 -4.12 -21.00
N GLN A 82 8.84 -3.15 -20.42
CA GLN A 82 8.22 -2.07 -21.20
C GLN A 82 9.27 -1.17 -21.86
N ASN A 83 10.38 -0.87 -21.19
CA ASN A 83 11.48 -0.12 -21.79
C ASN A 83 12.20 -0.93 -22.90
N TYR A 84 12.16 -2.25 -22.85
CA TYR A 84 12.72 -3.11 -23.90
C TYR A 84 11.81 -3.17 -25.15
N TYR A 85 10.49 -3.05 -24.96
CA TYR A 85 9.51 -3.06 -26.04
C TYR A 85 9.21 -1.69 -26.64
N ARG A 86 9.82 -0.62 -26.12
CA ARG A 86 9.60 0.77 -26.55
C ARG A 86 10.80 1.29 -27.35
#